data_AF-A0A8T7KF86-F1
#
_entry.id   AF-A0A8T7KF86-F1
#
_cell.length_a   1.000
_cell.length_b   1.000
_cell.length_c   1.000
_cell.angle_alpha   90.00
_cell.angle_beta   90.00
_cell.angle_gamma   90.00
#
_symmetry.space_group_name_H-M   'P 1'
#
loop_
_entity.id
_entity.type
_entity.pdbx_description
1 polymer ?
#
loop_
_entity_poly.entity_id
_entity_poly.type
_entity_poly.pdbx_seq_one_letter_code
_entity_poly.pdbx_strand_id
1 'polypeptide(L)' 'MEVREIRLQADGLELAGEVHVPPRGEVHPGLCICHGIPATPPDPADKGYTLLAQRFCHGGFVTLIFNFRGT' A
#
# COMPACT_ATOMS: atom_id res chain seq x y z
N MET A 1 9.09 -2.63 -11.36
CA MET A 1 8.23 -2.73 -10.17
C MET A 1 7.03 -3.53 -10.56
N GLU A 2 6.73 -4.56 -9.81
CA GLU A 2 5.49 -5.32 -9.94
C GLU A 2 4.49 -4.77 -8.92
N VAL A 3 3.23 -4.63 -9.31
CA VAL A 3 2.14 -4.28 -8.39
C VAL A 3 1.18 -5.45 -8.34
N ARG A 4 0.88 -5.93 -7.13
CA ARG A 4 0.00 -7.06 -6.87
C ARG A 4 -1.18 -6.59 -6.04
N GLU A 5 -2.39 -6.78 -6.53
CA GLU A 5 -3.58 -6.63 -5.70
C GLU A 5 -3.66 -7.78 -4.70
N ILE A 6 -4.07 -7.49 -3.47
CA ILE A 6 -4.21 -8.48 -2.42
C ILE A 6 -5.51 -8.31 -1.62
N ARG A 7 -5.89 -9.38 -0.94
CA ARG A 7 -6.92 -9.42 0.10
C ARG A 7 -6.29 -9.95 1.38
N LEU A 8 -6.39 -9.17 2.46
CA LEU A 8 -5.90 -9.55 3.79
C LEU A 8 -7.09 -9.83 4.69
N GLN A 9 -6.99 -10.86 5.53
CA GLN A 9 -7.96 -11.12 6.59
C GLN A 9 -7.38 -10.68 7.93
N ALA A 10 -8.07 -9.77 8.62
CA ALA A 10 -7.66 -9.25 9.92
C ALA A 10 -8.90 -9.03 10.79
N ASP A 11 -8.94 -9.63 11.98
CA ASP A 11 -10.05 -9.50 12.94
C ASP A 11 -11.46 -9.72 12.35
N GLY A 12 -11.56 -10.65 11.39
CA GLY A 12 -12.82 -10.97 10.70
C GLY A 12 -13.23 -9.97 9.61
N LEU A 13 -12.37 -9.00 9.28
CA LEU A 13 -12.55 -8.05 8.20
C LEU A 13 -11.61 -8.39 7.03
N GLU A 14 -12.15 -8.39 5.81
CA GLU A 14 -11.36 -8.44 4.59
C GLU A 14 -10.88 -7.03 4.23
N LEU A 15 -9.57 -6.85 4.04
CA LEU A 15 -8.92 -5.59 3.68
C LEU A 15 -8.38 -5.67 2.26
N ALA A 16 -8.82 -4.75 1.39
CA ALA A 16 -8.26 -4.59 0.05
C ALA A 16 -6.98 -3.80 0.15
N GLY A 17 -5.97 -4.24 -0.58
CA GLY A 17 -4.71 -3.53 -0.66
C GLY A 17 -3.91 -3.91 -1.90
N GLU A 18 -2.72 -3.35 -1.96
CA GLU A 18 -1.74 -3.63 -3.00
C GLU A 18 -0.33 -3.74 -2.41
N VAL A 19 0.46 -4.63 -2.99
CA VAL A 19 1.88 -4.82 -2.68
C VAL A 19 2.70 -4.38 -3.89
N HIS A 20 3.66 -3.50 -3.67
CA HIS A 20 4.61 -3.08 -4.69
C HIS A 20 5.95 -3.76 -4.43
N VAL A 21 6.45 -4.45 -5.45
CA VAL A 21 7.67 -5.27 -5.36
C VAL A 21 8.74 -4.69 -6.31
N PRO A 22 9.95 -4.38 -5.79
CA PRO A 22 11.06 -3.92 -6.62
C PRO A 22 11.58 -5.06 -7.52
N PRO A 23 12.20 -4.75 -8.67
CA PRO A 23 12.51 -5.74 -9.71
C PRO A 23 13.73 -6.66 -9.43
N ARG A 24 14.52 -6.44 -8.37
CA ARG A 24 15.77 -7.19 -8.12
C ARG A 24 16.08 -7.32 -6.63
N GLY A 25 16.42 -8.53 -6.19
CA GLY A 25 16.84 -8.84 -4.81
C GLY A 25 16.01 -10.00 -4.25
N GLU A 26 16.63 -10.86 -3.44
CA GLU A 26 15.91 -11.95 -2.76
C GLU A 26 15.25 -11.49 -1.46
N VAL A 27 15.83 -10.47 -0.80
CA VAL A 27 15.34 -9.94 0.48
C VAL A 27 15.29 -8.41 0.43
N HIS A 28 14.12 -7.87 0.78
CA HIS A 28 13.85 -6.43 0.82
C HIS A 28 13.26 -6.04 2.16
N PRO A 29 13.57 -4.84 2.70
CA PRO A 29 12.82 -4.32 3.84
C PRO A 29 11.36 -4.12 3.46
N GLY A 30 10.46 -4.56 4.34
CA GLY A 30 9.03 -4.33 4.21
C GLY A 30 8.62 -2.98 4.81
N LEU A 31 7.75 -2.26 4.13
CA LEU A 31 7.11 -1.03 4.63
C LEU A 31 5.59 -1.16 4.49
N CYS A 32 4.89 -1.21 5.63
CA CYS A 32 3.44 -1.15 5.69
C CYS A 32 3.01 0.31 5.89
N ILE A 33 2.26 0.87 4.94
CA ILE A 33 1.81 2.26 4.98
C ILE A 33 0.34 2.29 5.37
N CYS A 34 0.08 2.85 6.53
CA CYS A 34 -1.24 3.01 7.11
C CYS A 34 -1.80 4.38 6.74
N HIS A 35 -3.02 4.45 6.20
CA HIS A 35 -3.68 5.73 5.98
C HIS A 35 -4.28 6.29 7.28
N GLY A 36 -4.33 7.63 7.38
CA GLY A 36 -5.06 8.32 8.45
C GLY A 36 -6.58 8.37 8.24
N ILE A 37 -7.28 9.03 9.16
CA ILE A 37 -8.67 9.44 8.99
C ILE A 37 -8.68 10.76 8.18
N PRO A 38 -9.43 10.85 7.06
CA PRO A 38 -9.48 12.08 6.27
C PRO A 38 -9.98 13.27 7.10
N ALA A 39 -9.23 14.37 7.11
CA ALA A 39 -9.64 15.63 7.73
C ALA A 39 -10.57 16.47 6.82
N THR A 40 -10.56 16.17 5.53
CA THR A 40 -11.35 16.85 4.48
C THR A 40 -11.93 15.81 3.52
N PRO A 41 -12.94 16.17 2.70
CA PRO A 41 -13.39 15.34 1.60
C PRO A 41 -12.21 14.92 0.71
N PRO A 42 -12.16 13.67 0.22
CA PRO A 42 -11.09 13.21 -0.65
C PRO A 42 -11.04 14.02 -1.96
N ASP A 43 -9.85 14.43 -2.36
CA ASP A 43 -9.60 14.98 -3.69
C ASP A 43 -9.38 13.82 -4.68
N PRO A 44 -10.21 13.67 -5.73
CA PRO A 44 -10.04 12.62 -6.74
C PRO A 44 -8.71 12.69 -7.49
N ALA A 45 -8.06 13.86 -7.53
CA ALA A 45 -6.75 14.03 -8.14
C ALA A 45 -5.59 13.62 -7.21
N ASP A 46 -5.85 13.50 -5.90
CA ASP A 46 -4.86 13.04 -4.95
C ASP A 46 -4.68 11.52 -5.07
N LYS A 47 -3.52 11.14 -5.62
CA LYS A 47 -3.11 9.73 -5.74
C LYS A 47 -2.68 9.14 -4.39
N GLY A 48 -2.65 9.95 -3.34
CA GLY A 48 -2.54 9.55 -1.94
C GLY A 48 -1.33 8.65 -1.65
N TYR A 49 -1.58 7.65 -0.82
CA TYR A 49 -0.56 6.73 -0.33
C TYR A 49 0.05 5.83 -1.41
N THR A 50 -0.62 5.64 -2.55
CA THR A 50 -0.07 4.87 -3.68
C THR A 50 1.20 5.52 -4.23
N LEU A 51 1.26 6.85 -4.38
CA LEU A 51 2.50 7.51 -4.81
C LEU A 51 3.61 7.37 -3.77
N LEU A 52 3.28 7.37 -2.49
CA LEU A 52 4.25 7.17 -1.41
C LEU A 52 4.83 5.76 -1.45
N ALA A 53 3.98 4.75 -1.61
CA ALA A 53 4.36 3.35 -1.77
C ALA A 53 5.32 3.17 -2.96
N GLN A 54 4.97 3.71 -4.13
CA GLN A 54 5.81 3.64 -5.32
C GLN A 54 7.19 4.28 -5.13
N ARG A 55 7.26 5.42 -4.43
CA ARG A 55 8.54 6.10 -4.12
C ARG A 55 9.45 5.25 -3.25
N PHE A 56 8.90 4.66 -2.18
CA PHE A 56 9.69 3.75 -1.33
C PHE A 56 10.05 2.45 -2.04
N CYS A 57 9.16 1.92 -2.88
CA CYS A 57 9.45 0.75 -3.72
C CYS A 57 10.62 1.02 -4.68
N HIS A 58 10.65 2.22 -5.29
CA HIS A 58 11.79 2.63 -6.12
C HIS A 58 13.10 2.75 -5.31
N GLY A 59 13.01 3.04 -4.01
CA GLY A 59 14.12 3.00 -3.06
C GLY A 59 14.53 1.60 -2.58
N GLY A 60 13.86 0.54 -3.03
CA GLY A 60 14.21 -0.86 -2.72
C GLY A 60 13.38 -1.51 -1.60
N PHE A 61 12.30 -0.89 -1.13
CA PHE A 61 11.37 -1.49 -0.19
C PHE A 61 10.32 -2.35 -0.89
N VAL A 62 9.85 -3.41 -0.26
CA VAL A 62 8.54 -3.98 -0.58
C VAL A 62 7.52 -3.16 0.20
N THR A 63 6.57 -2.53 -0.48
CA THR A 63 5.59 -1.67 0.19
C THR A 63 4.19 -2.27 0.14
N LEU A 64 3.48 -2.22 1.25
CA LEU A 64 2.07 -2.62 1.38
C LEU A 64 1.24 -1.38 1.72
N ILE A 65 0.15 -1.17 1.00
CA ILE A 65 -0.94 -0.28 1.42
C ILE A 65 -2.25 -1.05 1.41
N PHE A 66 -3.19 -0.66 2.26
CA PHE A 66 -4.52 -1.28 2.33
C PHE A 66 -5.55 -0.29 2.87
N ASN A 67 -6.82 -0.59 2.67
CA ASN A 67 -7.94 0.17 3.22
C ASN A 67 -8.34 -0.40 4.59
N PHE A 68 -8.16 0.36 5.68
CA PHE A 68 -8.59 -0.03 7.03
C PHE A 68 -10.09 -0.24 7.16
N ARG A 69 -10.90 0.33 6.25
CA ARG A 69 -12.36 0.18 6.26
C ARG A 69 -12.82 -1.15 5.66
N GLY A 70 -11.91 -1.91 5.06
CA GLY A 70 -12.21 -3.16 4.37
C GLY A 70 -12.51 -3.00 2.88
N THR A 71 -13.14 -4.04 2.33
CA THR A 71 -13.50 -4.18 0.90
C THR A 71 -14.98 -4.10 0.64
#